data_AF-A0A7C5C0H9-F1
#
_entry.id   AF-A0A7C5C0H9-F1
#
_cell.length_a   1.000
_cell.length_b   1.000
_cell.length_c   1.000
_cell.angle_alpha   90.00
_cell.angle_beta   90.00
_cell.angle_gamma   90.00
#
_symmetry.space_group_name_H-M   'P 1'
#
loop_
_entity.id
_entity.type
_entity.pdbx_description
1 polymer ?
#
loop_
_entity_poly.entity_id
_entity_poly.type
_entity_poly.pdbx_seq_one_letter_code
_entity_poly.pdbx_strand_id
1 'polypeptide(L)'
;MFNFFPEKIETWPFVILEESFWFKFFRVFKFFFLIFALLSLSFSLFLFVFFLFLFYLFSYFYLFFEIKLKRKSKEVDIKNAFLSENQNLADFLSFDCQKAIYFAIKNKERKNKNFIDSSLLFISLFKVERGLAFIFNRQLLDLQKINSFLLENYLQREKNDNEIFSQDFQSAIKKAIERAISLNKKEVSIPDLLWAILKENENLEQIRIKFLLKKEDFDWLIE
;
A
#
# COMPACT_ATOMS: atom_id res chain seq x y z
N MET A 1 -15.91 -8.55 16.98
CA MET A 1 -16.25 -7.39 16.13
C MET A 1 -15.02 -7.02 15.31
N PHE A 2 -15.14 -6.66 14.02
CA PHE A 2 -13.98 -6.27 13.21
C PHE A 2 -13.51 -4.85 13.58
N ASN A 3 -12.48 -4.76 14.41
CA ASN A 3 -11.92 -3.48 14.86
C ASN A 3 -10.87 -2.99 13.86
N PHE A 4 -11.29 -2.20 12.88
CA PHE A 4 -10.41 -1.71 11.81
C PHE A 4 -10.71 -0.25 11.47
N PHE A 5 -9.87 0.64 11.99
CA PHE A 5 -9.98 2.09 11.81
C PHE A 5 -8.67 2.62 11.24
N PRO A 6 -8.48 2.59 9.91
CA PRO A 6 -7.22 3.01 9.30
C PRO A 6 -6.92 4.48 9.58
N GLU A 7 -7.95 5.31 9.71
CA GLU A 7 -7.85 6.74 10.01
C GLU A 7 -7.31 7.06 11.41
N LYS A 8 -7.40 6.11 12.35
CA LYS A 8 -6.95 6.30 13.73
C LYS A 8 -5.48 5.93 13.93
N ILE A 9 -4.81 5.41 12.90
CA ILE A 9 -3.39 5.03 12.99
C ILE A 9 -2.53 6.30 12.94
N GLU A 10 -1.47 6.34 13.74
CA GLU A 10 -0.47 7.43 13.73
C GLU A 10 0.14 7.68 12.33
N THR A 11 0.31 6.64 11.53
CA THR A 11 0.93 6.72 10.19
C THR A 11 -0.05 7.21 9.11
N TRP A 12 -1.36 7.24 9.38
CA TRP A 12 -2.38 7.57 8.39
C TRP A 12 -2.26 8.97 7.78
N PRO A 13 -2.01 10.05 8.54
CA PRO A 13 -1.81 11.37 7.97
C PRO A 13 -0.65 11.41 6.96
N PHE A 14 0.37 10.59 7.17
CA PHE A 14 1.53 10.52 6.29
C PHE A 14 1.25 9.76 5.00
N VAL A 15 0.38 8.74 5.04
CA VAL A 15 -0.14 8.07 3.84
C VAL A 15 -0.86 9.09 2.94
N ILE A 16 -1.72 9.93 3.54
CA ILE A 16 -2.41 11.02 2.82
C ILE A 16 -1.39 12.03 2.27
N LEU A 17 -0.41 12.42 3.09
CA LEU A 17 0.59 13.41 2.71
C LEU A 17 1.47 12.93 1.54
N GLU A 18 1.88 11.65 1.52
CA GLU A 18 2.70 11.11 0.43
C GLU A 18 1.99 11.19 -0.93
N GLU A 19 0.66 11.10 -0.91
CA GLU A 19 -0.19 11.23 -2.10
C GLU A 19 -0.49 12.67 -2.49
N SER A 20 -0.18 13.63 -1.62
CA SER A 20 -0.32 15.06 -1.88
C SER A 20 0.59 15.52 -3.02
N PHE A 21 0.10 16.52 -3.77
CA PHE A 21 0.85 17.17 -4.83
C PHE A 21 2.20 17.70 -4.32
N TRP A 22 2.22 18.33 -3.14
CA TRP A 22 3.43 18.93 -2.57
C TRP A 22 4.52 17.89 -2.27
N PHE A 23 4.15 16.71 -1.79
CA PHE A 23 5.13 15.67 -1.51
C PHE A 23 5.74 15.10 -2.80
N LYS A 24 4.89 14.85 -3.80
CA LYS A 24 5.33 14.43 -5.14
C LYS A 24 6.21 15.49 -5.79
N PHE A 25 5.86 16.76 -5.62
CA PHE A 25 6.65 17.90 -6.05
C PHE A 25 8.03 17.88 -5.39
N PHE A 26 8.13 17.79 -4.06
CA PHE A 26 9.42 17.75 -3.36
C PHE A 26 10.32 16.58 -3.78
N ARG A 27 9.73 15.40 -4.00
CA ARG A 27 10.47 14.21 -4.48
C ARG A 27 11.17 14.46 -5.81
N VAL A 28 10.52 15.19 -6.71
CA VAL A 28 11.04 15.50 -8.06
C VAL A 28 11.95 16.74 -8.01
N PHE A 29 11.56 17.77 -7.28
CA PHE A 29 12.23 19.08 -7.27
C PHE A 29 13.63 19.08 -6.66
N LYS A 30 13.96 18.13 -5.78
CA LYS A 30 15.35 18.00 -5.30
C LYS A 30 16.34 17.86 -6.46
N PHE A 31 16.01 17.10 -7.50
CA PHE A 31 16.89 16.94 -8.66
C PHE A 31 17.01 18.22 -9.49
N PHE A 32 15.93 19.01 -9.59
CA PHE A 32 15.97 20.32 -10.23
C PHE A 32 16.93 21.27 -9.51
N PHE A 33 16.91 21.31 -8.17
CA PHE A 33 17.84 22.14 -7.40
C PHE A 33 19.29 21.71 -7.56
N LEU A 34 19.56 20.40 -7.70
CA LEU A 34 20.90 19.91 -8.02
C LEU A 34 21.38 20.40 -9.39
N ILE A 35 20.51 20.30 -10.41
CA ILE A 35 20.83 20.80 -11.77
C ILE A 35 21.05 22.31 -11.75
N PHE A 36 20.18 23.07 -11.08
CA PHE A 36 20.33 24.52 -10.96
C PHE A 36 21.60 24.91 -10.20
N ALA A 37 21.97 24.17 -9.16
CA ALA A 37 23.24 24.37 -8.48
C ALA A 37 24.38 24.26 -9.50
N LEU A 38 24.48 23.14 -10.22
CA LEU A 38 25.54 22.93 -11.22
C LEU A 38 25.60 24.04 -12.29
N LEU A 39 24.45 24.46 -12.83
CA LEU A 39 24.39 25.54 -13.83
C LEU A 39 24.80 26.90 -13.25
N SER A 40 24.43 27.18 -12.00
CA SER A 40 24.70 28.46 -11.34
C SER A 40 26.17 28.68 -10.98
N LEU A 41 26.99 27.61 -10.98
CA LEU A 41 28.43 27.68 -10.71
C LEU A 41 29.15 28.67 -11.65
N SER A 42 28.74 28.73 -12.91
CA SER A 42 29.30 29.64 -13.91
C SER A 42 28.88 31.11 -13.73
N PHE A 43 27.84 31.38 -12.95
CA PHE A 43 27.26 32.71 -12.80
C PHE A 43 27.61 33.36 -11.46
N SER A 44 27.44 32.62 -10.36
CA SER A 44 27.67 33.14 -9.00
C SER A 44 27.82 32.02 -7.99
N LEU A 45 28.87 32.10 -7.17
CA LEU A 45 29.10 31.18 -6.06
C LEU A 45 27.98 31.25 -5.02
N PHE A 46 27.39 32.43 -4.79
CA PHE A 46 26.27 32.58 -3.85
C PHE A 46 25.03 31.81 -4.31
N LEU A 47 24.68 31.91 -5.61
CA LEU A 47 23.56 31.16 -6.18
C LEU A 47 23.81 29.65 -6.13
N PHE A 48 25.04 29.22 -6.40
CA PHE A 48 25.46 27.83 -6.26
C PHE A 48 25.19 27.30 -4.86
N VAL A 49 25.70 28.00 -3.84
CA VAL A 49 25.51 27.60 -2.43
C VAL A 49 24.04 27.60 -2.04
N PHE A 50 23.26 28.58 -2.50
CA PHE A 50 21.83 28.64 -2.22
C PHE A 50 21.06 27.44 -2.80
N PHE A 51 21.27 27.10 -4.08
CA PHE A 51 20.61 25.94 -4.68
C PHE A 51 21.08 24.61 -4.08
N LEU A 52 22.36 24.52 -3.72
CA LEU A 52 22.92 23.37 -3.03
C LEU A 52 22.27 23.19 -1.64
N PHE A 53 22.08 24.27 -0.89
CA PHE A 53 21.36 24.25 0.39
C PHE A 53 19.92 23.74 0.22
N LEU A 54 19.18 24.25 -0.78
CA LEU A 54 17.82 23.78 -1.08
C LEU A 54 17.82 22.28 -1.43
N PHE A 55 18.75 21.82 -2.27
CA PHE A 55 18.89 20.40 -2.59
C PHE A 55 19.05 19.54 -1.33
N TYR A 56 19.95 19.93 -0.42
CA TYR A 56 20.17 19.21 0.83
C TYR A 56 18.95 19.25 1.74
N LEU A 57 18.30 20.41 1.87
CA LEU A 57 17.08 20.56 2.66
C LEU A 57 15.97 19.61 2.18
N PHE A 58 15.67 19.62 0.88
CA PHE A 58 14.65 18.73 0.30
C PHE A 58 15.06 17.26 0.35
N SER A 59 16.34 16.94 0.19
CA SER A 59 16.85 15.57 0.33
C SER A 59 16.75 15.07 1.77
N TYR A 60 17.04 15.93 2.76
CA TYR A 60 16.88 15.61 4.17
C TYR A 60 15.43 15.32 4.52
N PHE A 61 14.49 16.18 4.10
CA PHE A 61 13.07 15.91 4.28
C PHE A 61 12.67 14.58 3.64
N TYR A 62 13.05 14.35 2.38
CA TYR A 62 12.75 13.09 1.69
C TYR A 62 13.28 11.86 2.44
N LEU A 63 14.53 11.89 2.88
CA LEU A 63 15.14 10.80 3.65
C LEU A 63 14.48 10.60 5.01
N PHE A 64 14.12 11.68 5.70
CA PHE A 64 13.36 11.59 6.95
C PHE A 64 12.05 10.83 6.73
N PHE A 65 11.31 11.14 5.67
CA PHE A 65 10.09 10.42 5.32
C PHE A 65 10.34 8.94 5.02
N GLU A 66 11.34 8.64 4.19
CA GLU A 66 11.66 7.27 3.78
C GLU A 66 12.12 6.41 4.97
N ILE A 67 12.93 6.97 5.87
CA ILE A 67 13.56 6.21 6.97
C ILE A 67 12.66 6.18 8.20
N LYS A 68 12.13 7.32 8.65
CA LYS A 68 11.40 7.38 9.94
C LYS A 68 9.95 6.95 9.82
N LEU A 69 9.29 7.19 8.69
CA LEU A 69 7.85 6.97 8.56
C LEU A 69 7.52 5.63 7.93
N LYS A 70 8.23 5.21 6.87
CA LYS A 70 8.00 3.89 6.26
C LYS A 70 8.53 2.73 7.11
N ARG A 71 9.66 2.92 7.80
CA ARG A 71 10.30 1.88 8.62
C ARG A 71 10.07 2.07 10.12
N LYS A 72 8.95 2.65 10.54
CA LYS A 72 8.62 2.67 11.97
C LYS A 72 8.31 1.23 12.39
N SER A 73 9.33 0.49 12.83
CA SER A 73 9.14 -0.81 13.44
C SER A 73 8.32 -0.60 14.70
N LYS A 74 7.04 -0.97 14.68
CA LYS A 74 6.26 -1.00 15.91
C LYS A 74 6.96 -1.96 16.87
N GLU A 75 7.19 -1.49 18.10
CA GLU A 75 7.76 -2.30 19.19
C GLU A 75 6.75 -3.32 19.73
N VAL A 76 5.48 -3.21 19.30
CA VAL A 76 4.40 -4.09 19.72
C VAL A 76 4.48 -5.41 18.96
N ASP A 77 4.65 -6.50 19.69
CA ASP A 77 4.56 -7.86 19.16
C ASP A 77 3.13 -8.14 18.68
N ILE A 78 2.97 -8.29 17.35
CA ILE A 78 1.69 -8.58 16.70
C ILE A 78 1.00 -9.79 17.35
N LYS A 79 1.77 -10.80 17.76
CA LYS A 79 1.21 -12.04 18.28
C LYS A 79 0.42 -11.80 19.58
N ASN A 80 0.99 -11.05 20.51
CA ASN A 80 0.33 -10.75 21.79
C ASN A 80 -0.82 -9.76 21.60
N ALA A 81 -0.66 -8.85 20.66
CA ALA A 81 -1.60 -7.80 20.33
C ALA A 81 -2.86 -8.31 19.61
N PHE A 82 -2.71 -9.26 18.68
CA PHE A 82 -3.82 -9.84 17.93
C PHE A 82 -4.77 -10.67 18.81
N LEU A 83 -4.26 -11.28 19.88
CA LEU A 83 -5.06 -12.02 20.85
C LEU A 83 -5.91 -11.09 21.75
N SER A 84 -5.56 -9.81 21.84
CA SER A 84 -6.36 -8.82 22.54
C SER A 84 -7.41 -8.21 21.58
N GLU A 85 -8.68 -8.57 21.73
CA GLU A 85 -9.79 -8.14 20.85
C GLU A 85 -9.97 -6.62 20.73
N ASN A 86 -9.32 -5.83 21.60
CA ASN A 86 -9.47 -4.38 21.68
C ASN A 86 -8.52 -3.60 20.76
N GLN A 87 -7.58 -4.24 20.07
CA GLN A 87 -6.63 -3.53 19.22
C GLN A 87 -7.16 -3.28 17.82
N ASN A 88 -6.79 -2.13 17.26
CA ASN A 88 -7.13 -1.76 15.90
C ASN A 88 -6.25 -2.55 14.94
N LEU A 89 -6.85 -3.46 14.16
CA LEU A 89 -6.13 -4.35 13.24
C LEU A 89 -5.32 -3.60 12.18
N ALA A 90 -5.73 -2.37 11.87
CA ALA A 90 -5.04 -1.52 10.91
C ALA A 90 -3.62 -1.12 11.41
N ASP A 91 -3.38 -1.18 12.73
CA ASP A 91 -2.07 -0.94 13.31
C ASP A 91 -1.00 -1.96 12.92
N PHE A 92 -1.38 -3.18 12.54
CA PHE A 92 -0.42 -4.21 12.17
C PHE A 92 0.02 -4.15 10.72
N LEU A 93 -0.53 -3.23 9.94
CA LEU A 93 -0.23 -3.10 8.52
C LEU A 93 1.01 -2.24 8.30
N SER A 94 1.90 -2.69 7.42
CA SER A 94 2.99 -1.88 6.90
C SER A 94 2.46 -0.61 6.24
N PHE A 95 3.32 0.40 6.14
CA PHE A 95 2.97 1.68 5.52
C PHE A 95 2.42 1.51 4.09
N ASP A 96 3.01 0.61 3.30
CA ASP A 96 2.57 0.33 1.93
C ASP A 96 1.20 -0.37 1.90
N CYS A 97 0.91 -1.28 2.83
CA CYS A 97 -0.43 -1.85 2.99
C CYS A 97 -1.47 -0.79 3.34
N GLN A 98 -1.16 0.11 4.27
CA GLN A 98 -2.03 1.23 4.62
C GLN A 98 -2.30 2.14 3.42
N LYS A 99 -1.26 2.38 2.60
CA LYS A 99 -1.39 3.12 1.34
C LYS A 99 -2.30 2.42 0.33
N ALA A 100 -2.25 1.09 0.24
CA ALA A 100 -3.16 0.33 -0.60
C ALA A 100 -4.62 0.48 -0.13
N ILE A 101 -4.85 0.49 1.19
CA ILE A 101 -6.18 0.73 1.76
C ILE A 101 -6.65 2.15 1.49
N TYR A 102 -5.78 3.15 1.62
CA TYR A 102 -6.10 4.53 1.25
C TYR A 102 -6.55 4.63 -0.22
N PHE A 103 -5.85 3.96 -1.14
CA PHE A 103 -6.27 3.91 -2.53
C PHE A 103 -7.60 3.17 -2.73
N ALA A 104 -7.88 2.13 -1.96
CA ALA A 104 -9.16 1.43 -2.00
C ALA A 104 -10.30 2.36 -1.52
N ILE A 105 -10.11 3.10 -0.42
CA ILE A 105 -11.06 4.11 0.07
C ILE A 105 -11.31 5.18 -1.00
N LYS A 106 -10.26 5.72 -1.60
CA LYS A 106 -10.37 6.74 -2.65
C LYS A 106 -11.07 6.20 -3.90
N ASN A 107 -10.81 4.95 -4.29
CA ASN A 107 -11.52 4.33 -5.41
C ASN A 107 -13.00 4.11 -5.07
N LYS A 108 -13.33 3.69 -3.83
CA LYS A 108 -14.70 3.57 -3.35
C LYS A 108 -15.46 4.90 -3.53
N GLU A 109 -14.88 5.99 -3.03
CA GLU A 109 -15.45 7.34 -3.13
C GLU A 109 -15.67 7.76 -4.58
N ARG A 110 -14.65 7.59 -5.43
CA ARG A 110 -14.75 7.90 -6.88
C ARG A 110 -15.82 7.10 -7.61
N LYS A 111 -16.16 5.92 -7.11
CA LYS A 111 -17.17 5.04 -7.69
C LYS A 111 -18.53 5.15 -6.98
N ASN A 112 -18.68 6.08 -6.03
CA ASN A 112 -19.89 6.30 -5.24
C ASN A 112 -20.44 5.00 -4.62
N LYS A 113 -19.55 4.13 -4.14
CA LYS A 113 -19.93 2.89 -3.45
C LYS A 113 -19.84 3.08 -1.93
N ASN A 114 -20.62 2.30 -1.18
CA ASN A 114 -20.70 2.38 0.28
C ASN A 114 -19.87 1.31 0.99
N PHE A 115 -19.01 0.57 0.27
CA PHE A 115 -18.18 -0.48 0.83
C PHE A 115 -16.85 -0.68 0.12
N ILE A 116 -15.97 -1.48 0.72
CA ILE A 116 -14.69 -1.91 0.15
C ILE A 116 -14.62 -3.42 0.27
N ASP A 117 -14.28 -4.09 -0.83
CA ASP A 117 -14.05 -5.53 -0.89
C ASP A 117 -12.60 -5.90 -1.21
N SER A 118 -12.30 -7.20 -1.16
CA SER A 118 -10.97 -7.72 -1.47
C SER A 118 -10.57 -7.45 -2.92
N SER A 119 -11.52 -7.34 -3.84
CA SER A 119 -11.28 -6.99 -5.24
C SER A 119 -10.72 -5.57 -5.38
N LEU A 120 -11.33 -4.60 -4.67
CA LEU A 120 -10.87 -3.22 -4.69
C LEU A 120 -9.52 -3.05 -3.99
N LEU A 121 -9.31 -3.81 -2.91
CA LEU A 121 -8.02 -3.86 -2.23
C LEU A 121 -6.94 -4.45 -3.14
N PHE A 122 -7.23 -5.55 -3.85
CA PHE A 122 -6.34 -6.16 -4.84
C PHE A 122 -5.88 -5.15 -5.89
N ILE A 123 -6.83 -4.48 -6.56
CA ILE A 123 -6.53 -3.46 -7.57
C ILE A 123 -5.64 -2.35 -6.98
N SER A 124 -5.85 -2.01 -5.71
CA SER A 124 -5.12 -0.95 -5.03
C SER A 124 -3.68 -1.35 -4.67
N LEU A 125 -3.40 -2.64 -4.44
CA LEU A 125 -2.03 -3.13 -4.20
C LEU A 125 -1.10 -2.85 -5.39
N PHE A 126 -1.59 -3.04 -6.63
CA PHE A 126 -0.80 -2.77 -7.85
C PHE A 126 -0.47 -1.29 -8.06
N LYS A 127 -1.18 -0.37 -7.39
CA LYS A 127 -0.84 1.06 -7.42
C LYS A 127 0.33 1.39 -6.49
N VAL A 128 0.52 0.60 -5.44
CA VAL A 128 1.57 0.80 -4.45
C VAL A 128 2.84 0.10 -4.88
N GLU A 129 2.75 -1.21 -5.12
CA GLU A 129 3.92 -2.06 -5.35
C GLU A 129 4.11 -2.33 -6.84
N ARG A 130 5.06 -1.61 -7.46
CA ARG A 130 5.38 -1.77 -8.89
C ARG A 130 5.94 -3.15 -9.20
N GLY A 131 6.61 -3.79 -8.23
CA GLY A 131 7.11 -5.15 -8.36
C GLY A 131 6.02 -6.17 -8.65
N LEU A 132 4.80 -5.99 -8.09
CA LEU A 132 3.68 -6.89 -8.34
C LEU A 132 3.28 -6.94 -9.81
N ALA A 133 3.30 -5.80 -10.50
CA ALA A 133 2.93 -5.76 -11.92
C ALA A 133 3.91 -6.58 -12.77
N PHE A 134 5.19 -6.58 -12.41
CA PHE A 134 6.21 -7.37 -13.11
C PHE A 134 5.95 -8.88 -12.98
N ILE A 135 5.50 -9.37 -11.82
CA ILE A 135 5.21 -10.80 -11.60
C ILE A 135 4.10 -11.28 -12.53
N PHE A 136 3.00 -10.53 -12.56
CA PHE A 136 1.85 -10.87 -13.37
C PHE A 136 2.20 -10.80 -14.87
N ASN A 137 2.95 -9.78 -15.29
CA ASN A 137 3.43 -9.68 -16.66
C ASN A 137 4.36 -10.84 -17.04
N ARG A 138 5.24 -11.28 -16.14
CA ARG A 138 6.12 -12.45 -16.37
C ARG A 138 5.32 -13.73 -16.57
N GLN A 139 4.18 -13.86 -15.90
CA GLN A 139 3.23 -14.97 -16.07
C GLN A 139 2.26 -14.75 -17.25
N LEU A 140 2.54 -13.77 -18.12
CA LEU A 140 1.72 -13.39 -19.29
C LEU A 140 0.27 -13.02 -18.92
N LEU A 141 0.07 -12.50 -17.71
CA LEU A 141 -1.23 -12.07 -17.22
C LEU A 141 -1.51 -10.64 -17.62
N ASP A 142 -2.63 -10.47 -18.32
CA ASP A 142 -3.13 -9.15 -18.69
C ASP A 142 -3.77 -8.47 -17.47
N LEU A 143 -2.94 -7.75 -16.72
CA LEU A 143 -3.36 -7.00 -15.54
C LEU A 143 -4.49 -6.00 -15.82
N GLN A 144 -4.53 -5.42 -17.02
CA GLN A 144 -5.59 -4.49 -17.38
C GLN A 144 -6.92 -5.21 -17.50
N LYS A 145 -6.95 -6.39 -18.13
CA LYS A 145 -8.15 -7.24 -18.19
C LYS A 145 -8.57 -7.70 -16.81
N ILE A 146 -7.64 -8.17 -15.97
CA ILE A 146 -7.94 -8.60 -14.60
C ILE A 146 -8.54 -7.46 -13.79
N ASN A 147 -7.91 -6.28 -13.80
CA ASN A 147 -8.41 -5.11 -13.08
C ASN A 147 -9.78 -4.66 -13.57
N SER A 148 -10.01 -4.71 -14.89
CA SER A 148 -11.30 -4.34 -15.48
C SER A 148 -12.40 -5.32 -15.05
N PHE A 149 -12.13 -6.62 -15.14
CA PHE A 149 -13.06 -7.67 -14.70
C PHE A 149 -13.42 -7.55 -13.21
N LEU A 150 -12.42 -7.38 -12.35
CA LEU A 150 -12.65 -7.21 -10.91
C LEU A 150 -13.43 -5.94 -10.59
N LEU A 151 -13.12 -4.85 -11.29
CA LEU A 151 -13.82 -3.58 -11.10
C LEU A 151 -15.28 -3.67 -11.57
N GLU A 152 -15.53 -4.33 -12.69
CA GLU A 152 -16.88 -4.52 -13.23
C GLU A 152 -17.75 -5.34 -12.27
N ASN A 153 -17.22 -6.47 -11.76
CA ASN A 153 -17.88 -7.28 -10.74
C ASN A 153 -18.16 -6.49 -9.46
N TYR A 154 -17.20 -5.68 -9.02
CA TYR A 154 -17.36 -4.80 -7.86
C TYR A 154 -18.45 -3.75 -8.08
N LEU A 155 -18.57 -3.20 -9.30
CA LEU A 155 -19.61 -2.23 -9.65
C LEU A 155 -21.00 -2.87 -9.71
N GLN A 156 -21.11 -4.13 -10.12
CA GLN A 156 -22.36 -4.87 -10.16
C GLN A 156 -22.82 -5.36 -8.79
N ARG A 157 -21.90 -5.53 -7.82
CA ARG A 157 -22.27 -5.90 -6.45
C ARG A 157 -23.06 -4.78 -5.77
N GLU A 158 -24.27 -5.14 -5.35
CA GLU A 158 -25.06 -4.39 -4.38
C GLU A 158 -24.73 -4.91 -2.98
N LYS A 159 -24.74 -4.00 -2.01
CA LYS A 159 -24.34 -4.30 -0.65
C LYS A 159 -25.57 -4.36 0.23
N ASN A 160 -25.78 -5.51 0.85
CA ASN A 160 -26.93 -5.74 1.72
C ASN A 160 -26.69 -5.28 3.17
N ASP A 161 -25.43 -5.06 3.56
CA ASP A 161 -25.03 -4.78 4.94
C ASP A 161 -24.61 -3.31 5.16
N ASN A 162 -24.76 -2.81 6.38
CA ASN A 162 -24.33 -1.44 6.73
C ASN A 162 -22.80 -1.30 6.94
N GLU A 163 -22.01 -2.37 6.85
CA GLU A 163 -20.58 -2.37 7.21
C GLU A 163 -19.64 -1.86 6.12
N ILE A 164 -18.81 -0.85 6.36
CA ILE A 164 -17.93 -0.26 5.32
C ILE A 164 -17.01 -1.29 4.65
N PHE A 165 -16.59 -2.34 5.35
CA PHE A 165 -15.72 -3.38 4.80
C PHE A 165 -16.52 -4.67 4.64
N SER A 166 -16.50 -5.27 3.45
CA SER A 166 -17.18 -6.55 3.23
C SER A 166 -16.47 -7.72 3.92
N GLN A 167 -17.18 -8.82 4.10
CA GLN A 167 -16.68 -9.98 4.84
C GLN A 167 -15.39 -10.57 4.24
N ASP A 168 -15.27 -10.61 2.91
CA ASP A 168 -14.05 -11.08 2.23
C ASP A 168 -12.85 -10.17 2.53
N PHE A 169 -13.06 -8.84 2.59
CA PHE A 169 -12.03 -7.89 3.01
C PHE A 169 -11.61 -8.14 4.46
N GLN A 170 -12.59 -8.26 5.36
CA GLN A 170 -12.32 -8.48 6.78
C GLN A 170 -11.53 -9.78 7.02
N SER A 171 -11.90 -10.83 6.30
CA SER A 171 -11.23 -12.13 6.35
C SER A 171 -9.82 -12.06 5.78
N ALA A 172 -9.61 -11.37 4.66
CA ALA A 172 -8.30 -11.15 4.08
C ALA A 172 -7.35 -10.41 5.03
N ILE A 173 -7.82 -9.35 5.71
CA ILE A 173 -6.99 -8.65 6.71
C ILE A 173 -6.60 -9.57 7.86
N LYS A 174 -7.54 -10.34 8.40
CA LYS A 174 -7.25 -11.29 9.49
C LYS A 174 -6.24 -12.36 9.06
N LYS A 175 -6.45 -13.00 7.91
CA LYS A 175 -5.51 -14.01 7.37
C LYS A 175 -4.14 -13.44 7.05
N ALA A 176 -4.05 -12.18 6.61
CA ALA A 176 -2.77 -11.53 6.39
C ALA A 176 -1.99 -11.35 7.70
N ILE A 177 -2.69 -10.96 8.77
CA ILE A 177 -2.12 -10.84 10.13
C ILE A 177 -1.69 -12.21 10.65
N GLU A 178 -2.54 -13.22 10.56
CA GLU A 178 -2.20 -14.60 10.95
C GLU A 178 -0.97 -15.13 10.20
N ARG A 179 -0.87 -14.84 8.89
CA ARG A 179 0.32 -15.19 8.09
C ARG A 179 1.55 -14.45 8.60
N ALA A 180 1.47 -13.14 8.82
CA ALA A 180 2.59 -12.37 9.35
C ALA A 180 3.07 -12.90 10.72
N ILE A 181 2.14 -13.26 11.61
CA ILE A 181 2.46 -13.91 12.90
C ILE A 181 3.16 -15.26 12.67
N SER A 182 2.65 -16.10 11.77
CA SER A 182 3.25 -17.41 11.48
C SER A 182 4.68 -17.32 10.93
N LEU A 183 5.00 -16.21 10.26
CA LEU A 183 6.32 -15.91 9.71
C LEU A 183 7.19 -15.08 10.67
N ASN A 184 6.75 -14.87 11.92
CA ASN A 184 7.43 -14.04 12.94
C ASN A 184 7.75 -12.61 12.45
N LYS A 185 6.88 -12.02 11.62
CA LYS A 185 7.03 -10.65 11.14
C LYS A 185 6.46 -9.64 12.15
N LYS A 186 7.03 -8.44 12.18
CA LYS A 186 6.57 -7.31 13.02
C LYS A 186 5.40 -6.53 12.42
N GLU A 187 5.12 -6.71 11.13
CA GLU A 187 4.05 -6.06 10.39
C GLU A 187 3.60 -6.92 9.20
N VAL A 188 2.37 -6.70 8.75
CA VAL A 188 1.82 -7.27 7.52
C VAL A 188 2.37 -6.50 6.34
N SER A 189 3.12 -7.19 5.51
CA SER A 189 3.69 -6.66 4.27
C SER A 189 2.74 -6.87 3.08
N ILE A 190 3.00 -6.17 1.97
CA ILE A 190 2.23 -6.30 0.72
C ILE A 190 2.07 -7.78 0.27
N PRO A 191 3.10 -8.63 0.34
CA PRO A 191 2.98 -10.04 -0.05
C PRO A 191 2.05 -10.85 0.86
N ASP A 192 2.06 -10.58 2.17
CA ASP A 192 1.17 -11.26 3.13
C ASP A 192 -0.29 -10.90 2.84
N LEU A 193 -0.55 -9.62 2.56
CA LEU A 193 -1.87 -9.12 2.23
C LEU A 193 -2.36 -9.62 0.87
N LEU A 194 -1.50 -9.61 -0.15
CA LEU A 194 -1.82 -10.16 -1.48
C LEU A 194 -2.18 -11.64 -1.38
N TRP A 195 -1.38 -12.43 -0.65
CA TRP A 195 -1.64 -13.85 -0.44
C TRP A 195 -3.02 -14.08 0.22
N ALA A 196 -3.33 -13.30 1.25
CA ALA A 196 -4.59 -13.46 1.98
C ALA A 196 -5.80 -13.11 1.09
N ILE A 197 -5.70 -12.04 0.30
CA ILE A 197 -6.72 -11.64 -0.66
C ILE A 197 -6.98 -12.74 -1.69
N LEU A 198 -5.91 -13.31 -2.28
CA LEU A 198 -6.03 -14.37 -3.27
C LEU A 198 -6.72 -15.62 -2.70
N LYS A 199 -6.47 -15.93 -1.41
CA LYS A 199 -7.04 -17.10 -0.74
C LYS A 199 -8.51 -16.93 -0.33
N GLU A 200 -8.96 -15.70 -0.09
CA GLU A 200 -10.28 -15.43 0.50
C GLU A 200 -11.36 -15.04 -0.51
N ASN A 201 -10.97 -14.48 -1.65
CA ASN A 201 -11.92 -14.01 -2.63
C ASN A 201 -12.06 -15.06 -3.74
N GLU A 202 -13.23 -15.67 -3.86
CA GLU A 202 -13.49 -16.75 -4.82
C GLU A 202 -13.17 -16.37 -6.27
N ASN A 203 -13.47 -15.14 -6.69
CA ASN A 203 -13.16 -14.67 -8.05
C ASN A 203 -11.65 -14.58 -8.27
N LEU A 204 -10.91 -14.12 -7.26
CA LEU A 204 -9.45 -14.05 -7.29
C LEU A 204 -8.79 -15.41 -7.16
N GLU A 205 -9.40 -16.35 -6.43
CA GLU A 205 -8.98 -17.74 -6.35
C GLU A 205 -9.17 -18.44 -7.70
N GLN A 206 -10.30 -18.19 -8.39
CA GLN A 206 -10.50 -18.67 -9.76
C GLN A 206 -9.45 -18.10 -10.72
N ILE A 207 -9.10 -16.82 -10.59
CA ILE A 207 -7.99 -16.20 -11.33
C ILE A 207 -6.67 -16.92 -10.97
N ARG A 208 -6.38 -17.15 -9.69
CA ARG A 208 -5.18 -17.86 -9.22
C ARG A 208 -5.07 -19.25 -9.83
N ILE A 209 -6.15 -20.03 -9.81
CA ILE A 209 -6.22 -21.40 -10.34
C ILE A 209 -6.10 -21.39 -11.86
N LYS A 210 -6.86 -20.54 -12.54
CA LYS A 210 -6.86 -20.42 -14.02
C LYS A 210 -5.49 -20.04 -14.57
N PHE A 211 -4.73 -19.27 -13.80
CA PHE A 211 -3.43 -18.77 -14.19
C PHE A 211 -2.25 -19.49 -13.53
N LEU A 212 -2.50 -20.61 -12.84
CA LEU A 212 -1.49 -21.46 -12.19
C LEU A 212 -0.50 -20.68 -11.31
N LEU A 213 -0.95 -19.60 -10.68
CA LEU A 213 -0.11 -18.81 -9.76
C LEU A 213 0.21 -19.68 -8.54
N LYS A 214 1.43 -20.22 -8.49
CA LYS A 214 1.87 -21.08 -7.39
C LYS A 214 2.14 -20.24 -6.15
N LYS A 215 2.09 -20.87 -4.98
CA LYS A 215 2.50 -20.19 -3.73
C LYS A 215 3.94 -19.71 -3.84
N GLU A 216 4.81 -20.52 -4.44
CA GLU A 216 6.22 -20.19 -4.67
C GLU A 216 6.43 -18.90 -5.50
N ASP A 217 5.49 -18.57 -6.41
CA ASP A 217 5.56 -17.35 -7.23
C ASP A 217 5.36 -16.06 -6.42
N PHE A 218 4.95 -16.18 -5.15
CA PHE A 218 4.82 -15.06 -4.22
C PHE A 218 5.83 -15.10 -3.09
N ASP A 219 6.50 -16.23 -2.87
CA ASP A 219 7.43 -16.39 -1.76
C ASP A 219 8.74 -15.61 -2.00
N TRP A 220 9.13 -15.32 -3.26
CA TRP A 220 10.28 -14.45 -3.56
C TRP A 220 10.02 -12.95 -3.33
N LEU A 221 8.77 -12.52 -3.14
CA LEU A 221 8.49 -11.16 -2.68
C LEU A 221 8.84 -10.96 -1.19
N ILE A 222 9.18 -12.04 -0.48
CA ILE A 222 9.44 -12.07 0.96
C ILE A 222 10.95 -11.89 1.24
N GLU A 223 11.83 -12.03 0.23
CA GLU A 223 13.28 -11.77 0.29
C GLU A 223 13.63 -10.36 -0.20
#